data_AF-A0AAW4KSI7-F1
#
_entry.id   AF-A0AAW4KSI7-F1
#
_cell.length_a   1.000
_cell.length_b   1.000
_cell.length_c   1.000
_cell.angle_alpha   90.00
_cell.angle_beta   90.00
_cell.angle_gamma   90.00
#
_symmetry.space_group_name_H-M   'P 1'
#
loop_
_entity.id
_entity.type
_entity.pdbx_description
1 polymer ?
#
loop_
_entity_poly.entity_id
_entity_poly.type
_entity_poly.pdbx_seq_one_letter_code
_entity_poly.pdbx_strand_id
1 'polypeptide(L)'
;KTLSGLRRVHAIMRRLDDDFCDPLELRTDSALGVPGLLDAVRQGNVLVANALGSGVLESPGLLGFLPKINEFLFGEALILPSIATWWCGEAPVLAEALEK
;
A
#
# COMPACT_ATOMS: atom_id res chain seq x y z
N LYS A 1 9.50 -23.47 8.45
CA LYS A 1 9.83 -24.92 8.58
C LYS A 1 10.34 -25.17 9.99
N THR A 2 10.00 -26.30 10.60
CA THR A 2 10.52 -26.69 11.92
C THR A 2 11.22 -28.04 11.81
N LEU A 3 11.97 -28.46 12.85
CA LEU A 3 12.60 -29.78 12.89
C LEU A 3 11.56 -30.92 12.84
N SER A 4 10.34 -30.66 13.34
CA SER A 4 9.21 -31.61 13.33
C SER A 4 8.34 -31.52 12.07
N GLY A 5 8.75 -30.73 11.07
CA GLY A 5 8.07 -30.63 9.77
C GLY A 5 7.44 -29.27 9.48
N LEU A 6 6.45 -29.29 8.58
CA LEU A 6 5.72 -28.09 8.15
C LEU A 6 4.64 -27.74 9.18
N ARG A 7 4.55 -26.44 9.47
CA ARG A 7 3.52 -25.87 10.33
C ARG A 7 2.80 -24.79 9.53
N ARG A 8 1.48 -24.85 9.51
CA ARG A 8 0.65 -23.86 8.83
C ARG A 8 0.87 -22.49 9.48
N VAL A 9 1.11 -21.48 8.65
CA VAL A 9 1.13 -20.07 9.03
C VAL A 9 -0.23 -19.49 8.69
N HIS A 10 -0.90 -18.88 9.67
CA HIS A 10 -2.24 -18.30 9.48
C HIS A 10 -2.17 -16.79 9.21
N ALA A 11 -1.17 -16.11 9.78
CA ALA A 11 -0.96 -14.69 9.59
C ALA A 11 0.55 -14.39 9.50
N ILE A 12 0.89 -13.41 8.67
CA ILE A 12 2.25 -12.91 8.46
C ILE A 12 2.23 -11.40 8.72
N MET A 13 2.98 -10.95 9.72
CA MET A 13 3.38 -9.55 9.83
C MET A 13 4.62 -9.37 8.96
N ARG A 14 4.45 -8.75 7.79
CA ARG A 14 5.57 -8.51 6.87
C ARG A 14 6.33 -7.24 7.25
N ARG A 15 7.63 -7.26 6.97
CA ARG A 15 8.55 -6.12 7.14
C ARG A 15 9.33 -5.89 5.85
N LEU A 16 8.61 -6.01 4.74
CA LEU A 16 9.13 -6.04 3.38
C LEU A 16 8.14 -5.31 2.50
N ASP A 17 8.63 -4.54 1.53
CA ASP A 17 7.79 -3.86 0.55
C ASP A 17 7.04 -4.85 -0.34
N ASP A 18 5.94 -4.41 -0.95
CA ASP A 18 5.05 -5.26 -1.75
C ASP A 18 5.83 -6.02 -2.81
N ASP A 19 6.61 -5.29 -3.62
CA ASP A 19 7.31 -5.83 -4.79
C ASP A 19 8.16 -7.06 -4.49
N PHE A 20 8.73 -7.16 -3.28
CA PHE A 20 9.60 -8.26 -2.91
C PHE A 20 8.87 -9.46 -2.31
N CYS A 21 7.57 -9.38 -2.07
CA CYS A 21 6.80 -10.38 -1.33
C CYS A 21 6.55 -11.69 -2.11
N ASP A 22 6.41 -11.60 -3.43
CA ASP A 22 6.17 -12.77 -4.30
C ASP A 22 6.90 -12.64 -5.64
N PRO A 23 7.98 -13.40 -5.87
CA PRO A 23 8.73 -13.32 -7.13
C PRO A 23 7.97 -13.86 -8.34
N LEU A 24 6.87 -14.61 -8.17
CA LEU A 24 6.09 -15.12 -9.29
C LEU A 24 5.18 -14.05 -9.92
N GLU A 25 4.74 -13.08 -9.12
CA GLU A 25 3.74 -12.10 -9.56
C GLU A 25 4.24 -10.64 -9.52
N LEU A 26 5.21 -10.32 -8.66
CA LEU A 26 5.62 -8.94 -8.42
C LEU A 26 7.00 -8.70 -9.04
N ARG A 27 8.07 -9.15 -8.37
CA ARG A 27 9.45 -8.90 -8.78
C ARG A 27 10.23 -10.20 -8.97
N THR A 28 10.41 -10.60 -10.23
CA THR A 28 11.00 -11.91 -10.61
C THR A 28 12.47 -12.08 -10.22
N ASP A 29 13.23 -11.00 -10.03
CA ASP A 29 14.61 -11.02 -9.52
C ASP A 29 14.69 -10.99 -7.98
N SER A 30 13.56 -10.93 -7.26
CA SER A 30 13.54 -10.97 -5.80
C SER A 30 13.88 -12.35 -5.26
N ALA A 31 14.88 -12.40 -4.36
CA ALA A 31 15.20 -13.60 -3.56
C ALA A 31 14.63 -13.53 -2.13
N LEU A 32 13.87 -12.49 -1.78
CA LEU A 32 13.39 -12.24 -0.42
C LEU A 32 12.00 -12.85 -0.14
N GLY A 33 11.16 -12.89 -1.17
CA GLY A 33 9.75 -13.26 -1.04
C GLY A 33 9.49 -14.75 -0.94
N VAL A 34 8.20 -15.09 -0.87
CA VAL A 34 7.71 -16.47 -0.91
C VAL A 34 6.95 -16.67 -2.23
N PRO A 35 7.43 -17.54 -3.13
CA PRO A 35 6.72 -17.85 -4.37
C PRO A 35 5.28 -18.31 -4.11
N GLY A 36 4.30 -17.64 -4.72
CA GLY A 36 2.88 -17.96 -4.59
C GLY A 36 2.21 -17.41 -3.32
N LEU A 37 2.88 -16.51 -2.60
CA LEU A 37 2.29 -15.82 -1.46
C LEU A 37 1.07 -15.00 -1.87
N LEU A 38 1.11 -14.32 -3.02
CA LEU A 38 0.03 -13.44 -3.44
C LEU A 38 -1.25 -14.24 -3.77
N ASP A 39 -1.11 -15.38 -4.44
CA ASP A 39 -2.21 -16.33 -4.64
C ASP A 39 -2.76 -16.87 -3.31
N ALA A 40 -1.89 -17.28 -2.38
CA ALA A 40 -2.32 -17.75 -1.06
C ALA A 40 -3.10 -16.69 -0.27
N VAL A 41 -2.71 -15.41 -0.38
CA VAL A 41 -3.44 -14.28 0.21
C VAL A 41 -4.79 -14.08 -0.48
N ARG A 42 -4.84 -14.08 -1.82
CA ARG A 42 -6.10 -13.90 -2.58
C ARG A 42 -7.11 -15.01 -2.31
N GLN A 43 -6.64 -16.24 -2.12
CA GLN A 43 -7.46 -17.40 -1.74
C GLN A 43 -7.92 -17.36 -0.27
N GLY A 44 -7.48 -16.38 0.52
CA GLY A 44 -7.81 -16.27 1.95
C GLY A 44 -7.14 -17.32 2.83
N ASN A 45 -6.09 -17.98 2.35
CA ASN A 45 -5.41 -19.06 3.08
C ASN A 45 -4.47 -18.53 4.18
N VAL A 46 -4.00 -17.28 4.03
CA VAL A 46 -3.11 -16.58 4.95
C VAL A 46 -3.44 -15.09 5.00
N LEU A 47 -3.45 -14.50 6.19
CA LEU A 47 -3.54 -13.06 6.40
C LEU A 47 -2.16 -12.42 6.30
N VAL A 48 -2.04 -11.28 5.62
CA VAL A 48 -0.80 -10.49 5.58
C VAL A 48 -1.07 -9.08 6.11
N ALA A 49 -0.22 -8.62 7.02
CA ALA A 49 -0.25 -7.30 7.61
C ALA A 49 1.09 -6.57 7.40
N ASN A 50 1.14 -5.36 6.83
CA ASN A 50 0.03 -4.65 6.17
C ASN A 50 -0.41 -5.38 4.88
N ALA A 51 -1.64 -5.13 4.42
CA ALA A 51 -2.15 -5.73 3.19
C ALA A 51 -1.23 -5.41 1.99
N LEU A 52 -1.11 -6.35 1.06
CA LEU A 52 -0.40 -6.11 -0.20
C LEU A 52 -1.20 -5.09 -1.02
N GLY A 53 -0.54 -4.10 -1.59
CA GLY A 53 -1.13 -2.97 -2.31
C GLY A 53 -1.44 -1.75 -1.42
N SER A 54 -1.24 -1.82 -0.09
CA SER A 54 -1.55 -0.69 0.80
C SER A 54 -0.65 0.52 0.57
N GLY A 55 0.52 0.35 -0.06
CA GLY A 55 1.48 1.43 -0.31
C GLY A 55 0.93 2.59 -1.14
N VAL A 56 -0.12 2.37 -1.94
CA VAL A 56 -0.80 3.45 -2.68
C VAL A 56 -1.32 4.55 -1.75
N LEU A 57 -1.69 4.18 -0.51
CA LEU A 57 -2.20 5.12 0.50
C LEU A 57 -1.11 6.01 1.11
N GLU A 58 0.16 5.69 0.88
CA GLU A 58 1.31 6.48 1.33
C GLU A 58 1.76 7.51 0.29
N SER A 59 1.08 7.59 -0.86
CA SER A 59 1.38 8.58 -1.89
C SER A 59 1.28 10.01 -1.35
N PRO A 60 2.34 10.84 -1.44
CA PRO A 60 2.28 12.24 -1.00
C PRO A 60 1.20 13.04 -1.74
N GLY A 61 0.87 12.65 -2.97
CA GLY A 61 -0.20 13.27 -3.75
C GLY A 61 -1.59 13.08 -3.13
N LEU A 62 -1.80 12.00 -2.36
CA LEU A 62 -3.09 11.71 -1.74
C LEU A 62 -3.50 12.76 -0.70
N LEU A 63 -2.53 13.44 -0.08
CA LEU A 63 -2.78 14.48 0.92
C LEU A 63 -3.65 15.63 0.38
N GLY A 64 -3.50 15.99 -0.89
CA GLY A 64 -4.32 17.01 -1.54
C GLY A 64 -5.80 16.62 -1.66
N PHE A 65 -6.10 15.33 -1.59
CA PHE A 65 -7.44 14.78 -1.75
C PHE A 65 -8.06 14.30 -0.43
N LEU A 66 -7.27 14.21 0.65
CA LEU A 66 -7.73 13.71 1.96
C LEU A 66 -9.02 14.34 2.47
N PRO A 67 -9.25 15.67 2.38
CA PRO A 67 -10.50 16.27 2.84
C PRO A 67 -11.72 15.68 2.12
N LYS A 68 -11.63 15.52 0.79
CA LYS A 68 -12.73 14.99 -0.02
C LYS A 68 -12.91 13.49 0.17
N ILE A 69 -11.82 12.75 0.36
CA ILE A 69 -11.85 11.32 0.68
C ILE A 69 -12.57 11.09 2.01
N ASN A 70 -12.28 11.89 3.04
CA ASN A 70 -12.91 11.74 4.35
C ASN A 70 -14.41 12.06 4.31
N GLU A 71 -14.78 13.12 3.60
CA GLU A 71 -16.19 13.46 3.37
C GLU A 71 -16.92 12.34 2.62
N PHE A 72 -16.28 11.74 1.60
CA PHE A 72 -16.87 10.66 0.82
C PHE A 72 -17.04 9.34 1.62
N LEU A 73 -16.04 8.96 2.41
CA LEU A 73 -16.03 7.68 3.14
C LEU A 73 -16.80 7.74 4.47
N PHE A 74 -16.72 8.86 5.17
CA PHE A 74 -17.22 9.00 6.55
C PHE A 74 -18.30 10.08 6.70
N GLY A 75 -18.53 10.92 5.70
CA GLY A 75 -19.55 11.97 5.75
C GLY A 75 -19.18 13.16 6.66
N GLU A 76 -17.90 13.27 7.03
CA GLU A 76 -17.42 14.29 7.96
C GLU A 76 -16.16 15.00 7.45
N ALA A 77 -15.90 16.20 7.99
CA ALA A 77 -14.65 16.89 7.77
C ALA A 77 -13.50 16.23 8.54
N LEU A 78 -12.26 16.44 8.09
CA LEU A 78 -11.08 15.94 8.81
C LEU A 78 -11.01 16.55 10.21
N ILE A 79 -10.95 15.70 11.24
CA ILE A 79 -10.73 16.12 12.63
C ILE A 79 -9.34 16.76 12.77
N LEU A 80 -8.33 16.17 12.13
CA LEU A 80 -6.99 16.71 12.02
C LEU A 80 -6.78 17.25 10.60
N PRO A 81 -6.67 18.57 10.41
CA PRO A 81 -6.43 19.15 9.09
C PRO A 81 -5.13 18.63 8.47
N SER A 82 -5.15 18.33 7.18
CA SER A 82 -3.95 18.01 6.41
C SER A 82 -3.12 19.26 6.13
N ILE A 83 -1.82 19.09 5.89
CA ILE A 83 -0.99 20.17 5.37
C ILE A 83 -1.47 20.57 3.98
N ALA A 84 -1.45 21.87 3.68
CA ALA A 84 -1.79 22.37 2.36
C ALA A 84 -0.89 21.71 1.31
N THR A 85 -1.50 20.90 0.45
CA THR A 85 -0.80 20.08 -0.55
C THR A 85 -1.48 20.27 -1.89
N TRP A 86 -0.68 20.50 -2.92
CA TRP A 86 -1.13 20.71 -4.30
C TRP A 86 -0.71 19.54 -5.17
N TRP A 87 -1.64 18.99 -5.94
CA TRP A 87 -1.37 17.90 -6.87
C TRP A 87 -0.87 18.44 -8.21
N CYS A 88 0.45 18.40 -8.40
CA CYS A 88 1.10 18.86 -9.65
C CYS A 88 0.91 17.91 -10.84
N GLY A 89 0.06 16.88 -10.74
CA GLY A 89 -0.38 16.13 -11.92
C GLY A 89 -1.47 16.85 -12.72
N GLU A 90 -2.08 17.90 -12.15
CA GLU A 90 -2.98 18.81 -12.87
C GLU A 90 -2.19 19.95 -13.51
N ALA A 91 -2.31 20.12 -14.83
CA ALA A 91 -1.52 21.09 -15.59
C ALA A 91 -1.61 22.54 -15.06
N PRO A 92 -2.80 23.07 -14.68
CA PRO A 92 -2.90 24.42 -14.11
C PRO A 92 -2.14 24.55 -12.77
N VAL A 93 -2.24 23.52 -11.92
CA VAL A 93 -1.61 23.50 -10.60
C VAL A 93 -0.09 23.40 -10.73
N LEU A 94 0.40 22.59 -11.67
CA LEU A 94 1.83 22.49 -11.98
C LEU A 94 2.39 23.83 -12.47
N ALA A 95 1.68 24.52 -13.37
CA ALA A 95 2.12 25.82 -13.88
C ALA A 95 2.25 26.84 -12.73
N GLU A 96 1.25 26.94 -11.85
CA GLU A 96 1.29 27.83 -10.69
C GLU A 96 2.44 27.48 -9.73
N ALA A 97 2.71 26.19 -9.51
CA ALA A 97 3.77 25.75 -8.61
C ALA A 97 5.18 26.06 -9.14
N LEU A 98 5.36 26.13 -10.46
CA LEU A 98 6.64 26.43 -11.12
C LEU A 98 6.91 27.93 -11.29
N GLU A 99 5.88 28.78 -11.20
CA GLU A 99 6.02 30.24 -11.25
C GLU A 99 6.59 30.83 -9.94
N LYS A 100 6.58 30.06 -8.86
CA LYS A 100 7.16 30.40 -7.55
C LYS A 100 8.61 29.92 -7.42
#